data_AF-A0A0M7BAP8-F1
#
_entry.id   AF-A0A0M7BAP8-F1
#
_cell.length_a   1.000
_cell.length_b   1.000
_cell.length_c   1.000
_cell.angle_alpha   90.00
_cell.angle_beta   90.00
_cell.angle_gamma   90.00
#
_symmetry.space_group_name_H-M   'P 1'
#
loop_
_entity.id
_entity.type
_entity.pdbx_description
1 polymer ?
#
loop_
_entity_poly.entity_id
_entity_poly.type
_entity_poly.pdbx_seq_one_letter_code
_entity_poly.pdbx_strand_id
1 'polypeptide(L)' 'MWVAKFGTQFAAKIRRDRPWPADKWHLDEVVLKINGTKHWLWRAIDAKGDVLDILVQSCRDTAAAKQFMRKLFK' A
#
# COMPACT_ATOMS: atom_id res chain seq x y z
N MET A 1 -13.70 -16.60 -5.12
CA MET A 1 -12.85 -16.80 -6.32
C MET A 1 -12.90 -15.63 -7.33
N TRP A 2 -13.24 -14.40 -6.91
CA TRP A 2 -13.33 -13.23 -7.80
C TRP A 2 -12.07 -12.34 -7.75
N VAL A 3 -11.57 -12.06 -6.54
CA VAL A 3 -10.36 -11.25 -6.32
C VAL A 3 -9.13 -11.87 -7.00
N ALA A 4 -8.96 -13.19 -6.93
CA ALA A 4 -7.85 -13.87 -7.59
C ALA A 4 -7.92 -13.81 -9.13
N LYS A 5 -9.13 -13.71 -9.69
CA LYS A 5 -9.37 -13.70 -11.14
C LYS A 5 -9.23 -12.30 -11.74
N PHE A 6 -9.74 -11.28 -11.04
CA PHE A 6 -9.83 -9.92 -11.58
C PHE A 6 -8.99 -8.89 -10.83
N GLY A 7 -8.56 -9.18 -9.60
CA GLY A 7 -7.87 -8.23 -8.74
C GLY A 7 -6.61 -7.66 -9.40
N THR A 8 -5.82 -8.50 -10.07
CA THR A 8 -4.61 -8.05 -10.79
C THR A 8 -4.97 -7.11 -11.95
N GLN A 9 -6.05 -7.37 -12.68
CA GLN A 9 -6.47 -6.52 -13.80
C GLN A 9 -6.96 -5.16 -13.31
N PHE A 10 -7.76 -5.14 -12.23
CA PHE A 10 -8.19 -3.89 -11.60
C PHE A 10 -7.01 -3.12 -11.02
N ALA A 11 -6.10 -3.78 -10.31
CA ALA A 11 -4.90 -3.15 -9.76
C ALA A 11 -4.02 -2.55 -10.86
N ALA A 12 -3.83 -3.25 -11.98
CA ALA A 12 -3.08 -2.74 -13.12
C ALA A 12 -3.77 -1.51 -13.75
N LYS A 13 -5.10 -1.54 -13.88
CA LYS A 13 -5.86 -0.40 -14.41
C LYS A 13 -5.79 0.81 -13.49
N ILE A 14 -5.99 0.63 -12.18
CA ILE A 14 -5.86 1.69 -11.17
C ILE A 14 -4.46 2.31 -11.20
N ARG A 15 -3.41 1.49 -11.33
CA ARG A 15 -2.02 1.97 -11.42
C ARG A 15 -1.76 2.74 -12.71
N ARG A 16 -2.38 2.36 -13.82
CA ARG A 16 -2.23 3.02 -15.13
C ARG A 16 -2.96 4.35 -15.18
N ASP A 17 -4.20 4.38 -14.71
CA ASP A 17 -5.08 5.55 -14.78
C ASP A 17 -4.76 6.57 -13.67
N ARG A 18 -3.65 6.36 -12.97
CA ARG A 18 -3.26 7.12 -11.81
C ARG A 18 -2.77 8.52 -12.20
N PRO A 19 -3.26 9.58 -11.53
CA PRO A 19 -2.71 10.92 -11.71
C PRO A 19 -1.24 10.98 -11.32
N TRP A 20 -0.53 11.99 -11.82
CA TRP A 20 0.82 12.28 -11.32
C TRP A 20 0.75 12.51 -9.80
N PRO A 21 1.57 11.80 -9.00
CA PRO A 21 1.56 11.93 -7.55
C PRO A 21 1.79 13.38 -7.12
N ALA A 22 1.03 13.85 -6.14
CA ALA A 22 1.29 15.18 -5.56
C ALA A 22 2.70 15.29 -4.96
N ASP A 23 3.29 16.48 -4.84
CA ASP A 23 4.63 16.66 -4.25
C ASP A 23 4.70 16.31 -2.74
N LYS A 24 3.54 16.21 -2.08
CA LYS A 24 3.42 15.89 -0.66
C LYS A 24 2.83 14.50 -0.49
N TRP A 25 3.43 13.72 0.41
CA TRP A 25 3.13 12.30 0.61
C TRP A 25 2.95 12.05 2.10
N HIS A 26 2.04 11.15 2.45
CA HIS A 26 1.73 10.74 3.81
C HIS A 26 1.87 9.23 3.93
N LEU A 27 2.46 8.77 5.04
CA LEU A 27 2.48 7.35 5.41
C LEU A 27 1.57 7.13 6.61
N ASP A 28 0.72 6.12 6.50
CA ASP A 28 -0.18 5.69 7.56
C ASP A 28 0.14 4.25 8.01
N GLU A 29 0.12 4.02 9.33
CA GLU A 29 0.28 2.70 9.97
C GLU A 29 -1.08 2.27 10.54
N VAL A 30 -1.64 1.18 10.01
CA VAL A 30 -2.93 0.64 10.46
C VAL A 30 -2.76 -0.80 10.94
N VAL A 31 -3.39 -1.12 12.07
CA VAL A 31 -3.45 -2.50 12.55
C VAL A 31 -4.73 -3.15 12.03
N LEU A 32 -4.58 -4.22 11.22
CA LEU A 32 -5.67 -5.01 10.68
C LEU A 32 -5.74 -6.36 11.40
N LYS A 33 -6.95 -6.94 11.50
CA LYS A 33 -7.13 -8.31 11.98
C LYS A 33 -7.55 -9.20 10.81
N ILE A 34 -6.67 -10.10 10.38
CA ILE A 34 -6.92 -11.04 9.28
C ILE A 34 -6.96 -12.45 9.88
N ASN A 35 -8.08 -13.17 9.71
CA ASN A 35 -8.27 -14.52 10.25
C ASN A 35 -7.94 -14.67 11.75
N GLY A 36 -8.24 -13.65 12.56
CA GLY A 36 -7.97 -13.67 14.00
C GLY A 36 -6.60 -13.12 14.40
N THR A 37 -5.66 -13.02 13.47
CA THR A 37 -4.29 -12.56 13.70
C THR A 37 -4.15 -11.06 13.43
N LYS A 38 -3.35 -10.36 14.23
CA LYS A 38 -3.02 -8.94 13.99
C LYS A 38 -1.97 -8.83 12.89
N HIS A 39 -2.19 -7.89 11.98
CA HIS A 39 -1.29 -7.53 10.90
C HIS A 39 -1.06 -6.02 10.92
N TRP A 40 0.13 -5.62 10.48
CA TRP A 40 0.51 -4.23 10.31
C TRP A 40 0.45 -3.86 8.83
N LEU A 41 -0.39 -2.89 8.53
CA LEU A 41 -0.56 -2.30 7.21
C LEU A 41 0.17 -0.96 7.18
N TRP A 42 1.10 -0.83 6.26
CA TRP A 42 1.71 0.44 5.90
C TRP A 42 1.14 0.88 4.56
N ARG A 43 0.61 2.10 4.51
CA ARG A 43 0.07 2.66 3.28
C ARG A 43 0.75 3.98 2.96
N ALA A 44 1.23 4.10 1.74
CA ALA A 44 1.69 5.37 1.20
C ALA A 44 0.53 6.03 0.44
N ILE A 45 0.19 7.26 0.80
CA ILE A 45 -0.86 8.06 0.17
C ILE A 45 -0.23 9.36 -0.31
N ASP A 46 -0.62 9.86 -1.47
CA ASP A 46 -0.27 11.23 -1.84
C ASP A 46 -1.16 12.26 -1.11
N ALA A 47 -0.83 13.54 -1.20
CA ALA A 47 -1.61 14.60 -0.56
C ALA A 47 -2.99 14.84 -1.20
N LYS A 48 -3.28 14.25 -2.35
CA LYS A 48 -4.60 14.28 -2.98
C LYS A 48 -5.49 13.13 -2.51
N GLY A 49 -4.93 12.17 -1.76
CA GLY A 49 -5.65 11.02 -1.23
C GLY A 49 -5.46 9.75 -2.05
N ASP A 50 -4.64 9.77 -3.10
CA ASP A 50 -4.37 8.60 -3.94
C ASP A 50 -3.39 7.65 -3.26
N VAL A 51 -3.79 6.39 -3.09
CA VAL A 51 -2.93 5.35 -2.52
C VAL A 51 -1.85 4.95 -3.53
N LEU A 52 -0.59 5.15 -3.13
CA LEU A 52 0.58 4.87 -3.96
C LEU A 52 0.97 3.41 -3.90
N ASP A 53 1.10 2.89 -2.69
CA ASP A 53 1.43 1.50 -2.49
C ASP A 53 1.04 1.06 -1.07
N ILE A 54 0.90 -0.25 -0.89
CA ILE A 54 0.45 -0.87 0.35
C ILE A 54 1.37 -2.05 0.69
N LEU A 55 1.84 -2.09 1.94
CA LEU A 55 2.58 -3.21 2.51
C LEU A 55 1.81 -3.80 3.70
N VAL A 56 1.52 -5.09 3.66
CA VAL A 56 0.92 -5.83 4.78
C VAL A 56 1.96 -6.77 5.37
N GLN A 57 2.09 -6.77 6.70
CA GLN A 57 3.01 -7.63 7.42
C GLN A 57 2.31 -8.32 8.60
N SER A 58 2.73 -9.54 8.93
CA SER A 58 2.22 -10.28 10.10
C SER A 58 2.82 -9.78 11.42
N CYS A 59 3.97 -9.11 11.37
CA CYS A 59 4.62 -8.49 12.52
C CYS A 59 4.97 -7.03 12.21
N ARG A 60 5.21 -6.24 13.25
CA ARG A 60 5.65 -4.85 13.12
C ARG A 60 7.13 -4.81 12.73
N ASP A 61 7.42 -4.71 11.44
CA ASP A 61 8.79 -4.61 10.93
C ASP A 61 9.04 -3.25 10.27
N THR A 62 9.62 -2.35 11.05
CA THR A 62 9.98 -1.01 10.59
C THR A 62 11.09 -1.02 9.53
N ALA A 63 11.95 -2.05 9.49
CA ALA A 63 13.03 -2.13 8.50
C ALA A 63 12.47 -2.44 7.11
N ALA A 64 11.56 -3.40 7.03
CA ALA A 64 10.83 -3.70 5.81
C ALA A 64 9.98 -2.51 5.33
N ALA A 65 9.31 -1.80 6.25
CA ALA A 65 8.58 -0.57 5.93
C ALA A 65 9.50 0.53 5.36
N LYS A 66 10.70 0.73 5.95
CA LYS A 66 11.71 1.66 5.42
C LYS A 66 12.22 1.23 4.04
N GLN A 67 12.46 -0.06 3.82
CA GLN A 67 12.90 -0.55 2.51
C GLN A 67 11.81 -0.38 1.45
N PHE A 68 10.55 -0.63 1.82
CA PHE A 68 9.39 -0.39 0.99
C PHE A 68 9.28 1.08 0.58
N MET A 69 9.41 2.01 1.52
CA MET A 69 9.50 3.44 1.22
C MET A 69 10.62 3.76 0.24
N ARG A 70 11.84 3.26 0.47
CA ARG A 70 12.99 3.53 -0.40
C ARG A 70 12.78 3.06 -1.84
N LYS A 71 12.02 1.98 -2.05
CA LYS A 71 11.65 1.52 -3.40
C LYS A 71 10.66 2.46 -4.09
N LEU A 72 9.83 3.13 -3.30
CA LEU A 72 8.83 4.08 -3.78
C LEU A 72 9.45 5.43 -4.19
N PHE A 73 10.56 5.81 -3.55
CA PHE A 73 11.30 7.05 -3.82
C PHE A 73 12.43 6.92 -4.86
N LYS A 74 12.45 5.83 -5.65
CA LYS A 74 13.48 5.58 -6.67
C LYS A 74 12.89 5.70 -8.06
#